data_AF-A0A1M2USG5-F1
#
_entry.id   AF-A0A1M2USG5-F1
#
_cell.length_a   1.000
_cell.length_b   1.000
_cell.length_c   1.000
_cell.angle_alpha   90.00
_cell.angle_beta   90.00
_cell.angle_gamma   90.00
#
_symmetry.space_group_name_H-M   'P 1'
#
loop_
_entity.id
_entity.type
_entity.pdbx_description
1 polymer ?
#
loop_
_entity_poly.entity_id
_entity_poly.type
_entity_poly.pdbx_seq_one_letter_code
_entity_poly.pdbx_strand_id
1 'polypeptide(L)'
;MKTLYWFTRDLRMHDNAALLAAARSDMLLCVYVVDPRWFANGPFQCRAMGEHRWRFLWQSLTDLERSLRALGQRLHIAFGESEQALPGLVHQHSVDRVIRSRQPGTIEAQQWQTLQQKLPNTLFQEFETLSLYTEGSLPMPVSELPGTFSQFRKRIEKQGDRGPDLLRIRTLTALPPPPGFPEDNRGECPPIPEPSSALAFTGGETAGLARLQEYCFGNHGIATYKETRNALDDWDSSSKFSPWLANGSLSAREVAATIEDYERQHTRNDSTYWLWFELLWREYFYWYALKHGSRLFRRDGVQRKHRQVTFYGHRFKAWCEGNTQYPIVNAAMNQLRETGYMSNRARQLVASCFVHELELDWRYGAAWFEQQLVDYDVASNYGNWQYLAGVGADPRGLRQFNLDKQAQQYDPDGAFVERWQGRSSQPVGLHTVDAADWPIL
;
A
#
# COMPACT_ATOMS: atom_id res chain seq x y z
N MET A 1 19.40 -27.73 7.97
CA MET A 1 18.56 -26.63 8.47
C MET A 1 17.27 -26.54 7.67
N LYS A 2 16.13 -26.71 8.35
CA LYS A 2 14.76 -26.60 7.83
C LYS A 2 14.25 -25.17 8.00
N THR A 3 13.76 -24.57 6.93
CA THR A 3 13.38 -23.15 6.93
C THR A 3 11.91 -22.95 6.58
N LEU A 4 11.24 -22.09 7.33
CA LEU A 4 9.94 -21.53 6.97
C LEU A 4 10.17 -20.12 6.44
N TYR A 5 9.70 -19.85 5.22
CA TYR A 5 9.65 -18.51 4.67
C TYR A 5 8.21 -18.00 4.71
N TRP A 6 7.99 -16.98 5.53
CA TRP A 6 6.70 -16.31 5.67
C TRP A 6 6.61 -15.16 4.67
N PHE A 7 5.90 -15.41 3.57
CA PHE A 7 5.50 -14.37 2.63
C PHE A 7 4.49 -13.43 3.28
N THR A 8 4.65 -12.14 3.01
CA THR A 8 3.86 -11.06 3.59
C THR A 8 3.48 -10.06 2.50
N ARG A 9 4.30 -9.04 2.29
CA ARG A 9 4.10 -7.98 1.28
C ARG A 9 5.18 -8.04 0.21
N ASP A 10 5.67 -9.23 -0.07
CA ASP A 10 6.79 -9.58 -0.94
C ASP A 10 6.42 -10.75 -1.87
N LEU A 11 5.20 -10.69 -2.44
CA LEU A 11 4.58 -11.77 -3.22
C LEU A 11 5.17 -11.93 -4.64
N ARG A 12 6.49 -12.12 -4.73
CA ARG A 12 7.24 -12.21 -5.98
C ARG A 12 8.48 -13.09 -5.86
N MET A 13 8.97 -13.52 -7.02
CA MET A 13 10.22 -14.24 -7.18
C MET A 13 11.40 -13.29 -7.50
N HIS A 14 11.18 -12.24 -8.30
CA HIS A 14 12.24 -11.28 -8.65
C HIS A 14 12.66 -10.41 -7.46
N ASP A 15 13.95 -10.06 -7.39
CA ASP A 15 14.51 -9.12 -6.40
C ASP A 15 14.00 -9.33 -4.95
N ASN A 16 13.95 -10.59 -4.53
CA ASN A 16 13.52 -11.04 -3.22
C ASN A 16 14.69 -11.65 -2.42
N ALA A 17 15.39 -10.81 -1.64
CA ALA A 17 16.52 -11.22 -0.81
C ALA A 17 16.12 -12.25 0.27
N ALA A 18 14.89 -12.15 0.81
CA ALA A 18 14.38 -13.07 1.82
C ALA A 18 14.22 -14.48 1.23
N LEU A 19 13.63 -14.58 0.04
CA LEU A 19 13.51 -15.85 -0.68
C LEU A 19 14.88 -16.45 -1.01
N LEU A 20 15.84 -15.63 -1.47
CA LEU A 20 17.19 -16.10 -1.79
C LEU A 20 17.90 -16.66 -0.55
N ALA A 21 17.72 -16.03 0.62
CA ALA A 21 18.25 -16.55 1.87
C ALA A 21 17.53 -17.84 2.31
N ALA A 22 16.21 -17.90 2.13
CA ALA A 22 15.40 -19.07 2.44
C ALA A 22 15.72 -20.27 1.54
N ALA A 23 16.09 -20.03 0.27
CA ALA A 23 16.53 -21.07 -0.67
C ALA A 23 17.83 -21.76 -0.24
N ARG A 24 18.62 -21.17 0.67
CA ARG A 24 19.80 -21.80 1.29
C ARG A 24 19.39 -22.66 2.49
N SER A 25 18.65 -23.74 2.22
CA SER A 25 18.12 -24.67 3.21
C SER A 25 18.07 -26.09 2.67
N ASP A 26 18.05 -27.10 3.55
CA ASP A 26 17.86 -28.50 3.13
C ASP A 26 16.40 -28.80 2.81
N MET A 27 15.50 -28.03 3.43
CA MET A 27 14.05 -28.08 3.26
C MET A 27 13.51 -26.65 3.41
N LEU A 28 12.51 -26.31 2.59
CA LEU A 28 11.86 -25.01 2.59
C LEU A 28 10.34 -25.16 2.64
N LEU A 29 9.70 -24.45 3.57
CA LEU A 29 8.25 -24.32 3.65
C LEU A 29 7.86 -22.86 3.36
N CYS A 30 7.25 -22.61 2.21
CA CYS A 30 6.73 -21.29 1.84
C CYS A 30 5.30 -21.13 2.37
N VAL A 31 5.07 -20.12 3.20
CA VAL A 31 3.79 -19.91 3.90
C VAL A 31 3.27 -18.51 3.67
N TYR A 32 1.96 -18.40 3.44
CA TYR A 32 1.19 -17.18 3.58
C TYR A 32 0.09 -17.39 4.62
N VAL A 33 -0.13 -16.41 5.50
CA VAL A 33 -1.19 -16.47 6.52
C VAL A 33 -2.25 -15.43 6.21
N VAL A 34 -3.48 -15.87 6.00
CA VAL A 34 -4.67 -15.03 5.90
C VAL A 34 -5.26 -14.87 7.30
N ASP A 35 -5.20 -13.65 7.81
CA ASP A 35 -5.60 -13.37 9.18
C ASP A 35 -7.11 -13.06 9.28
N PRO A 36 -7.89 -13.79 10.10
CA PRO A 36 -9.32 -13.53 10.26
C PRO A 36 -9.61 -12.12 10.78
N ARG A 37 -8.68 -11.51 11.52
CA ARG A 37 -8.83 -10.15 12.08
C ARG A 37 -8.95 -9.08 10.98
N TRP A 38 -8.46 -9.36 9.77
CA TRP A 38 -8.56 -8.45 8.64
C TRP A 38 -9.99 -8.15 8.20
N PHE A 39 -10.88 -9.12 8.37
CA PHE A 39 -12.26 -9.07 7.91
C PHE A 39 -13.24 -8.61 8.99
N ALA A 40 -12.77 -8.47 10.23
CA ALA A 40 -13.55 -7.91 11.34
C ALA A 40 -13.59 -6.38 11.28
N ASN A 41 -14.65 -5.79 11.83
CA ASN A 41 -14.73 -4.34 11.98
C ASN A 41 -13.70 -3.86 13.00
N GLY A 42 -12.83 -2.95 12.58
CA GLY A 42 -11.84 -2.31 13.43
C GLY A 42 -12.41 -1.12 14.24
N PRO A 43 -11.54 -0.45 15.02
CA PRO A 43 -11.95 0.63 15.94
C PRO A 43 -12.51 1.89 15.26
N PHE A 44 -12.31 2.04 13.95
CA PHE A 44 -12.76 3.19 13.16
C PHE A 44 -13.90 2.84 12.19
N GLN A 45 -14.73 1.86 12.56
CA GLN A 45 -15.91 1.41 11.79
C GLN A 45 -15.58 0.87 10.38
N CYS A 46 -14.32 0.53 10.14
CA CYS A 46 -13.83 0.01 8.87
C CYS A 46 -13.10 -1.32 9.12
N ARG A 47 -13.09 -2.20 8.12
CA ARG A 47 -12.31 -3.44 8.12
C ARG A 47 -10.90 -3.16 7.62
N ALA A 48 -9.93 -3.93 8.11
CA ALA A 48 -8.54 -3.84 7.64
C ALA A 48 -8.33 -4.51 6.27
N MET A 49 -9.32 -5.22 5.72
CA MET A 49 -9.32 -5.76 4.36
C MET A 49 -10.71 -5.62 3.73
N GLY A 50 -10.79 -4.87 2.64
CA GLY A 50 -11.98 -4.80 1.79
C GLY A 50 -11.90 -5.74 0.58
N GLU A 51 -13.02 -5.79 -0.14
CA GLU A 51 -13.24 -6.73 -1.26
C GLU A 51 -12.24 -6.55 -2.40
N HIS A 52 -11.96 -5.30 -2.79
CA HIS A 52 -11.03 -4.99 -3.88
C HIS A 52 -9.64 -5.54 -3.63
N ARG A 53 -9.09 -5.26 -2.44
CA ARG A 53 -7.75 -5.72 -2.07
C ARG A 53 -7.71 -7.22 -1.78
N TRP A 54 -8.79 -7.79 -1.21
CA TRP A 54 -8.87 -9.24 -1.00
C TRP A 54 -8.77 -10.01 -2.31
N ARG A 55 -9.55 -9.61 -3.32
CA ARG A 55 -9.50 -10.19 -4.66
C ARG A 55 -8.12 -10.06 -5.30
N PHE A 56 -7.53 -8.86 -5.26
CA PHE A 56 -6.20 -8.61 -5.82
C PHE A 56 -5.11 -9.44 -5.11
N LEU A 57 -5.18 -9.54 -3.78
CA LEU A 57 -4.29 -10.39 -2.99
C LEU A 57 -4.43 -11.85 -3.42
N TRP A 58 -5.65 -12.38 -3.54
CA TRP A 58 -5.87 -13.77 -3.94
C TRP A 58 -5.30 -14.10 -5.31
N GLN A 59 -5.51 -13.22 -6.30
CA GLN A 59 -4.89 -13.34 -7.63
C GLN A 59 -3.37 -13.36 -7.52
N SER A 60 -2.79 -12.52 -6.65
CA SER A 60 -1.35 -12.46 -6.43
C SER A 60 -0.79 -13.73 -5.78
N LEU A 61 -1.51 -14.30 -4.80
CA LEU A 61 -1.14 -15.58 -4.18
C LEU A 61 -1.22 -16.74 -5.17
N THR A 62 -2.20 -16.72 -6.07
CA THR A 62 -2.36 -17.72 -7.13
C THR A 62 -1.23 -17.64 -8.15
N ASP A 63 -0.82 -16.43 -8.54
CA ASP A 63 0.33 -16.23 -9.43
C ASP A 63 1.64 -16.68 -8.77
N LEU A 64 1.85 -16.32 -7.50
CA LEU A 64 3.01 -16.76 -6.72
C LEU A 64 3.06 -18.29 -6.57
N GLU A 65 1.93 -18.95 -6.31
CA GLU A 65 1.85 -20.41 -6.24
C GLU A 65 2.31 -21.07 -7.55
N ARG A 66 1.87 -20.53 -8.69
CA ARG A 66 2.27 -21.02 -10.01
C ARG A 66 3.78 -20.87 -10.22
N SER A 67 4.35 -19.71 -9.85
CA SER A 67 5.78 -19.45 -9.95
C SER A 67 6.61 -20.35 -9.04
N LEU A 68 6.17 -20.60 -7.80
CA LEU A 68 6.81 -21.53 -6.88
C LEU A 68 6.74 -22.99 -7.37
N ARG A 69 5.59 -23.39 -7.94
CA ARG A 69 5.39 -24.74 -8.49
C ARG A 69 6.35 -25.05 -9.63
N ALA A 70 6.65 -24.09 -10.49
CA ALA A 70 7.63 -24.25 -11.56
C ALA A 70 9.05 -24.57 -11.04
N LEU A 71 9.36 -24.23 -9.78
CA LEU A 71 10.65 -24.48 -9.13
C LEU A 71 10.60 -25.65 -8.13
N GLY A 72 9.57 -26.49 -8.17
CA GLY A 72 9.41 -27.65 -7.30
C GLY A 72 8.91 -27.33 -5.89
N GLN A 73 8.37 -26.12 -5.66
CA GLN A 73 7.78 -25.69 -4.38
C GLN A 73 6.26 -25.53 -4.45
N ARG A 74 5.64 -25.23 -3.31
CA ARG A 74 4.23 -24.88 -3.19
C ARG A 74 4.07 -23.75 -2.18
N LEU A 75 3.04 -22.93 -2.38
CA LEU A 75 2.61 -21.97 -1.37
C LEU A 75 1.61 -22.64 -0.43
N HIS A 76 1.93 -22.74 0.85
CA HIS A 76 0.97 -23.12 1.88
C HIS A 76 0.21 -21.88 2.35
N ILE A 77 -1.11 -21.83 2.10
CA ILE A 77 -1.97 -20.75 2.58
C ILE A 77 -2.70 -21.25 3.82
N ALA A 78 -2.44 -20.61 4.96
CA ALA A 78 -3.11 -20.90 6.23
C ALA A 78 -4.11 -19.79 6.54
N PHE A 79 -5.34 -20.15 6.93
CA PHE A 79 -6.29 -19.22 7.54
C PHE A 79 -6.19 -19.27 9.06
N GLY A 80 -5.90 -18.14 9.71
CA GLY A 80 -5.75 -18.06 11.16
C GLY A 80 -4.84 -16.91 11.61
N GLU A 81 -4.74 -16.73 12.92
CA GLU A 81 -3.80 -15.75 13.48
C GLU A 81 -2.35 -16.23 13.27
N SER A 82 -1.49 -15.36 12.73
CA SER A 82 -0.08 -15.68 12.45
C SER A 82 0.66 -16.24 13.68
N GLU A 83 0.35 -15.70 14.85
CA GLU A 83 0.90 -16.02 16.16
C GLU A 83 0.44 -17.40 16.68
N GLN A 84 -0.48 -18.06 15.98
CA GLN A 84 -0.97 -19.42 16.26
C GLN A 84 -0.60 -20.39 15.14
N ALA A 85 -0.87 -20.00 13.89
CA ALA A 85 -0.63 -20.83 12.71
C ALA A 85 0.87 -21.12 12.50
N LEU A 86 1.73 -20.10 12.59
CA LEU A 86 3.16 -20.28 12.33
C LEU A 86 3.85 -21.15 13.39
N PRO A 87 3.62 -20.97 14.72
CA PRO A 87 4.14 -21.91 15.72
C PRO A 87 3.70 -23.35 15.49
N GLY A 88 2.44 -23.59 15.09
CA GLY A 88 1.96 -24.92 14.74
C GLY A 88 2.78 -25.57 13.62
N LEU A 89 3.00 -24.84 12.53
CA LEU A 89 3.81 -25.30 11.39
C LEU A 89 5.29 -25.52 11.77
N VAL A 90 5.84 -24.63 12.60
CA VAL A 90 7.23 -24.75 13.08
C VAL A 90 7.42 -26.03 13.88
N HIS A 91 6.50 -26.34 14.81
CA HIS A 91 6.57 -27.58 15.58
C HIS A 91 6.33 -28.82 14.71
N GLN A 92 5.30 -28.80 13.87
CA GLN A 92 4.92 -29.93 13.00
C GLN A 92 6.06 -30.37 12.07
N HIS A 93 6.80 -29.42 11.51
CA HIS A 93 7.86 -29.71 10.54
C HIS A 93 9.27 -29.64 11.14
N SER A 94 9.38 -29.37 12.44
CA SER A 94 10.64 -29.16 13.16
C SER A 94 11.50 -28.07 12.50
N VAL A 95 10.91 -26.92 12.19
CA VAL A 95 11.58 -25.81 11.53
C VAL A 95 12.63 -25.20 12.46
N ASP A 96 13.86 -25.07 11.96
CA ASP A 96 14.98 -24.49 12.70
C ASP A 96 15.04 -22.96 12.53
N ARG A 97 14.50 -22.45 11.41
CA ARG A 97 14.66 -21.06 10.98
C ARG A 97 13.40 -20.48 10.35
N VAL A 98 13.00 -19.29 10.78
CA VAL A 98 11.89 -18.50 10.20
C VAL A 98 12.43 -17.23 9.56
N ILE A 99 12.11 -17.03 8.29
CA ILE A 99 12.52 -15.87 7.51
C ILE A 99 11.27 -15.08 7.10
N ARG A 100 11.36 -13.75 7.10
CA ARG A 100 10.38 -12.87 6.43
C ARG A 100 11.03 -11.61 5.89
N SER A 101 10.26 -10.83 5.14
CA SER A 101 10.60 -9.45 4.84
C SER A 101 10.22 -8.49 5.98
N ARG A 102 11.07 -7.51 6.27
CA ARG A 102 10.86 -6.50 7.31
C ARG A 102 9.63 -5.65 6.96
N GLN A 103 8.71 -5.51 7.92
CA GLN A 103 7.47 -4.75 7.77
C GLN A 103 7.55 -3.38 8.47
N PRO A 104 6.95 -2.32 7.92
CA PRO A 104 6.97 -0.99 8.53
C PRO A 104 5.87 -0.76 9.58
N GLY A 105 4.85 -1.62 9.61
CA GLY A 105 3.68 -1.47 10.48
C GLY A 105 3.89 -2.02 11.90
N THR A 106 3.14 -1.48 12.86
CA THR A 106 3.29 -1.83 14.29
C THR A 106 2.61 -3.13 14.67
N ILE A 107 1.53 -3.51 13.97
CA ILE A 107 0.85 -4.79 14.21
C ILE A 107 1.79 -5.93 13.77
N GLU A 108 2.39 -5.79 12.59
CA GLU A 108 3.34 -6.74 12.01
C GLU A 108 4.63 -6.85 12.83
N ALA A 109 5.07 -5.75 13.45
CA ALA A 109 6.18 -5.75 14.40
C ALA A 109 5.82 -6.51 15.69
N GLN A 110 4.62 -6.30 16.23
CA GLN A 110 4.14 -6.99 17.43
C GLN A 110 3.98 -8.50 17.18
N GLN A 111 3.40 -8.90 16.04
CA GLN A 111 3.27 -10.30 15.63
C GLN A 111 4.64 -11.01 15.62
N TRP A 112 5.66 -10.36 15.07
CA TRP A 112 7.02 -10.92 15.03
C TRP A 112 7.64 -11.13 16.40
N GLN A 113 7.53 -10.13 17.27
CA GLN A 113 8.03 -10.23 18.65
C GLN A 113 7.31 -11.35 19.40
N THR A 114 6.00 -11.49 19.22
CA THR A 114 5.22 -12.57 19.82
C THR A 114 5.65 -13.95 19.28
N LEU A 115 5.95 -14.07 17.99
CA LEU A 115 6.47 -15.31 17.41
C LEU A 115 7.85 -15.68 17.99
N GLN A 116 8.76 -14.71 18.10
CA GLN A 116 10.08 -14.90 18.71
C GLN A 116 9.98 -15.38 20.16
N GLN A 117 9.03 -14.83 20.92
CA GLN A 117 8.77 -15.24 22.31
C GLN A 117 8.20 -16.67 22.40
N LYS A 118 7.30 -17.04 21.48
CA LYS A 118 6.69 -18.38 21.45
C LYS A 118 7.66 -19.48 20.96
N LEU A 119 8.66 -19.11 20.17
CA LEU A 119 9.60 -20.03 19.52
C LEU A 119 11.07 -19.68 19.85
N PRO A 120 11.48 -19.73 21.13
CA PRO A 120 12.81 -19.26 21.55
C PRO A 120 13.98 -20.08 20.98
N ASN A 121 13.72 -21.31 20.52
CA ASN A 121 14.72 -22.21 19.94
C ASN A 121 14.82 -22.10 18.40
N THR A 122 14.04 -21.24 17.78
CA THR A 122 14.02 -21.05 16.32
C THR A 122 14.82 -19.79 15.96
N LEU A 123 15.63 -19.86 14.90
CA LEU A 123 16.36 -18.71 14.38
C LEU A 123 15.42 -17.80 13.58
N PHE A 124 15.25 -16.55 13.98
CA PHE A 124 14.45 -15.55 13.27
C PHE A 124 15.33 -14.60 12.46
N GLN A 125 15.01 -14.39 11.18
CA GLN A 125 15.71 -13.45 10.31
C GLN A 125 14.74 -12.58 9.52
N GLU A 126 15.07 -11.30 9.39
CA GLU A 126 14.33 -10.34 8.56
C GLU A 126 15.23 -9.76 7.47
N PHE A 127 14.66 -9.52 6.29
CA PHE A 127 15.37 -8.92 5.15
C PHE A 127 14.61 -7.71 4.61
N GLU A 128 15.34 -6.73 4.08
CA GLU A 128 14.78 -5.49 3.54
C GLU A 128 14.54 -5.63 2.04
N THR A 129 13.32 -6.05 1.69
CA THR A 129 12.90 -6.33 0.30
C THR A 129 11.84 -5.35 -0.22
N LEU A 130 11.22 -4.57 0.66
CA LEU A 130 10.07 -3.73 0.33
C LEU A 130 10.47 -2.31 -0.13
N SER A 131 11.65 -1.85 0.29
CA SER A 131 12.19 -0.51 0.05
C SER A 131 13.19 -0.50 -1.11
N LEU A 132 13.44 0.69 -1.67
CA LEU A 132 14.52 0.94 -2.62
C LEU A 132 15.87 0.70 -1.95
N TYR A 133 16.07 1.28 -0.77
CA TYR A 133 17.32 1.19 -0.03
C TYR A 133 17.20 0.18 1.11
N THR A 134 18.32 -0.38 1.55
CA THR A 134 18.46 -1.04 2.85
C THR A 134 18.91 -0.02 3.90
N GLU A 135 18.69 -0.29 5.19
CA GLU A 135 19.14 0.57 6.29
C GLU A 135 20.66 0.78 6.24
N GLY A 136 21.42 -0.24 5.83
CA GLY A 136 22.87 -0.13 5.64
C GLY A 136 23.32 0.67 4.41
N SER A 137 22.42 0.92 3.45
CA SER A 137 22.71 1.71 2.23
C SER A 137 22.17 3.14 2.29
N LEU A 138 21.36 3.47 3.30
CA LEU A 138 20.87 4.82 3.50
C LEU A 138 22.03 5.76 3.87
N PRO A 139 22.01 7.03 3.40
CA PRO A 139 23.03 8.02 3.76
C PRO A 139 22.82 8.60 5.16
N MET A 140 21.91 8.04 5.94
CA MET A 140 21.63 8.40 7.32
C MET A 140 21.07 7.20 8.09
N PRO A 141 21.30 7.13 9.41
CA PRO A 141 20.57 6.18 10.25
C PRO A 141 19.08 6.56 10.31
N VAL A 142 18.21 5.56 10.48
CA VAL A 142 16.74 5.76 10.53
C VAL A 142 16.34 6.69 11.68
N SER A 143 17.07 6.67 12.80
CA SER A 143 16.86 7.60 13.93
C SER A 143 16.98 9.08 13.50
N GLU A 144 17.85 9.38 12.55
CA GLU A 144 18.12 10.72 12.01
C GLU A 144 17.35 11.04 10.73
N LEU A 145 16.35 10.22 10.36
CA LEU A 145 15.52 10.47 9.18
C LEU A 145 14.94 11.90 9.22
N PRO A 146 15.10 12.71 8.16
CA PRO A 146 14.62 14.09 8.15
C PRO A 146 13.11 14.20 8.35
N GLY A 147 12.66 15.25 9.05
CA GLY A 147 11.24 15.50 9.31
C GLY A 147 10.43 15.94 8.09
N THR A 148 11.09 16.18 6.95
CA THR A 148 10.43 16.53 5.68
C THR A 148 11.00 15.70 4.54
N PHE A 149 10.14 15.33 3.58
CA PHE A 149 10.54 14.64 2.36
C PHE A 149 11.60 15.39 1.56
N SER A 150 11.49 16.72 1.45
CA SER A 150 12.46 17.52 0.69
C SER A 150 13.88 17.41 1.24
N GLN A 151 14.05 17.33 2.55
CA GLN A 151 15.35 17.12 3.18
C GLN A 151 15.84 15.68 2.98
N PHE A 152 14.95 14.69 3.09
CA PHE A 152 15.26 13.29 2.80
C PHE A 152 15.75 13.11 1.36
N ARG A 153 14.96 13.54 0.37
CA ARG A 153 15.31 13.50 -1.06
C ARG A 153 16.66 14.14 -1.35
N LYS A 154 16.92 15.35 -0.83
CA LYS A 154 18.19 16.04 -1.04
C LYS A 154 19.39 15.28 -0.47
N ARG A 155 19.22 14.49 0.59
CA ARG A 155 20.31 13.65 1.13
C ARG A 155 20.54 12.41 0.27
N ILE A 156 19.47 11.76 -0.20
CA ILE A 156 19.55 10.63 -1.14
C ILE A 156 20.19 11.06 -2.47
N GLU A 157 19.72 12.15 -3.08
CA GLU A 157 20.25 12.64 -4.37
C GLU A 157 21.74 12.99 -4.33
N LYS A 158 22.27 13.40 -3.16
CA LYS A 158 23.69 13.69 -2.99
C LYS A 158 24.58 12.44 -3.02
N GLN A 159 24.05 11.27 -2.70
CA GLN A 159 24.76 10.00 -2.79
C GLN A 159 24.99 9.61 -4.27
N GLY A 160 24.16 10.12 -5.19
CA GLY A 160 24.28 9.90 -6.62
C GLY A 160 23.70 8.59 -7.13
N ASP A 161 23.28 7.70 -6.22
CA ASP A 161 22.73 6.38 -6.52
C ASP A 161 21.19 6.38 -6.46
N ARG A 162 20.53 5.95 -7.54
CA ARG A 162 19.06 5.84 -7.64
C ARG A 162 18.51 4.52 -7.06
N GLY A 163 19.39 3.66 -6.53
CA GLY A 163 19.06 2.48 -5.74
C GLY A 163 20.19 1.44 -5.83
N PRO A 164 20.42 0.65 -4.77
CA PRO A 164 21.47 -0.38 -4.78
C PRO A 164 21.26 -1.37 -5.93
N ASP A 165 22.37 -1.98 -6.38
CA ASP A 165 22.37 -2.99 -7.45
C ASP A 165 21.23 -3.99 -7.31
N LEU A 166 20.47 -4.18 -8.40
CA LEU A 166 19.41 -5.17 -8.46
C LEU A 166 19.92 -6.55 -8.05
N LEU A 167 19.22 -7.20 -7.11
CA LEU A 167 19.39 -8.62 -6.89
C LEU A 167 18.74 -9.37 -8.06
N ARG A 168 19.52 -9.60 -9.12
CA ARG A 168 19.12 -10.47 -10.21
C ARG A 168 19.08 -11.91 -9.68
N ILE A 169 17.93 -12.37 -9.19
CA ILE A 169 17.67 -13.78 -8.78
C ILE A 169 17.65 -14.74 -9.99
N ARG A 170 18.37 -14.41 -11.08
CA ARG A 170 18.40 -15.18 -12.32
C ARG A 170 19.15 -16.52 -12.20
N THR A 171 19.37 -17.05 -11.01
CA THR A 171 20.17 -18.24 -10.77
C THR A 171 19.46 -19.34 -9.97
N LEU A 172 18.22 -19.16 -9.50
CA LEU A 172 17.48 -20.26 -8.87
C LEU A 172 16.80 -21.11 -9.95
N THR A 173 17.42 -22.24 -10.28
CA THR A 173 16.84 -23.27 -11.17
C THR A 173 15.91 -24.23 -10.43
N ALA A 174 16.02 -24.31 -9.11
CA ALA A 174 15.16 -25.10 -8.22
C ALA A 174 15.14 -24.48 -6.81
N LEU A 175 14.07 -24.73 -6.06
CA LEU A 175 13.98 -24.43 -4.64
C LEU A 175 14.13 -25.71 -3.81
N PRO A 176 14.57 -25.62 -2.53
CA PRO A 176 14.61 -26.77 -1.64
C PRO A 176 13.23 -27.43 -1.52
N PRO A 177 13.19 -28.77 -1.35
CA PRO A 177 11.93 -29.50 -1.33
C PRO A 177 11.05 -29.08 -0.14
N PRO A 178 9.72 -29.13 -0.28
CA PRO A 178 8.80 -28.95 0.83
C PRO A 178 8.85 -30.16 1.78
N PRO A 179 8.37 -30.06 3.03
CA PRO A 179 8.34 -31.16 4.00
C PRO A 179 7.35 -32.29 3.66
N GLY A 180 6.89 -32.36 2.41
CA GLY A 180 5.61 -32.92 2.00
C GLY A 180 4.64 -31.83 1.58
N PHE A 181 3.55 -32.20 0.91
CA PHE A 181 2.48 -31.26 0.56
C PHE A 181 1.43 -31.30 1.67
N PRO A 182 1.43 -30.37 2.65
CA PRO A 182 0.31 -30.26 3.56
C PRO A 182 -0.97 -30.04 2.75
N GLU A 183 -2.09 -30.64 3.18
CA GLU A 183 -3.38 -30.31 2.62
C GLU A 183 -3.59 -28.80 2.71
N ASP A 184 -4.10 -28.25 1.62
CA ASP A 184 -4.27 -26.82 1.48
C ASP A 184 -5.33 -26.33 2.46
N ASN A 185 -4.92 -25.64 3.54
CA ASN A 185 -5.82 -25.20 4.60
C ASN A 185 -6.43 -23.82 4.31
N ARG A 186 -6.79 -23.59 3.04
CA ARG A 186 -7.58 -22.44 2.58
C ARG A 186 -8.95 -22.35 3.25
N GLY A 187 -9.44 -23.44 3.84
CA GLY A 187 -10.81 -23.71 4.30
C GLY A 187 -11.68 -22.49 4.57
N GLU A 188 -11.41 -21.77 5.66
CA GLU A 188 -12.27 -20.68 6.15
C GLU A 188 -11.96 -19.30 5.55
N CYS A 189 -11.11 -19.21 4.53
CA CYS A 189 -10.89 -17.95 3.81
C CYS A 189 -12.23 -17.43 3.25
N PRO A 190 -12.54 -16.12 3.42
CA PRO A 190 -13.75 -15.54 2.86
C PRO A 190 -13.83 -15.75 1.34
N PRO A 191 -15.04 -15.87 0.77
CA PRO A 191 -15.21 -16.00 -0.67
C PRO A 191 -14.58 -14.81 -1.39
N ILE A 192 -14.06 -15.07 -2.59
CA ILE A 192 -13.47 -14.03 -3.43
C ILE A 192 -14.62 -13.29 -4.11
N PRO A 193 -14.76 -11.97 -3.88
CA PRO A 193 -15.86 -11.20 -4.46
C PRO A 193 -15.66 -11.06 -5.98
N GLU A 194 -16.77 -11.07 -6.71
CA GLU A 194 -16.79 -10.75 -8.13
C GLU A 194 -16.56 -9.24 -8.35
N PRO A 195 -15.99 -8.83 -9.51
CA PRO A 195 -15.86 -7.42 -9.85
C PRO A 195 -17.22 -6.71 -9.85
N SER A 196 -17.35 -5.63 -9.07
CA SER A 196 -18.49 -4.71 -9.18
C SER A 196 -18.37 -3.75 -10.37
N SER A 197 -17.13 -3.49 -10.82
CA SER A 197 -16.81 -2.71 -12.01
C SER A 197 -15.76 -3.43 -12.84
N ALA A 198 -15.67 -3.09 -14.13
CA ALA A 198 -14.69 -3.64 -15.05
C ALA A 198 -13.23 -3.23 -14.74
N LEU A 199 -12.93 -2.63 -13.58
CA LEU A 199 -11.63 -2.04 -13.34
C LEU A 199 -10.47 -3.05 -13.32
N ALA A 200 -9.38 -2.58 -13.93
CA ALA A 200 -8.39 -3.34 -14.68
C ALA A 200 -7.19 -3.85 -13.87
N PHE A 201 -7.35 -4.10 -12.57
CA PHE A 201 -6.26 -4.64 -11.76
C PHE A 201 -6.35 -6.15 -11.65
N THR A 202 -5.34 -6.82 -12.21
CA THR A 202 -5.08 -8.25 -12.00
C THR A 202 -3.88 -8.39 -11.08
N GLY A 203 -4.06 -9.08 -9.95
CA GLY A 203 -2.97 -9.37 -9.01
C GLY A 203 -1.91 -10.30 -9.58
N GLY A 204 -0.71 -10.26 -9.00
CA GLY A 204 0.40 -11.14 -9.34
C GLY A 204 1.62 -10.43 -9.90
N GLU A 205 2.77 -11.07 -9.72
CA GLU A 205 4.07 -10.63 -10.23
C GLU A 205 4.05 -10.54 -11.75
N THR A 206 3.46 -11.53 -12.42
CA THR A 206 3.33 -11.57 -13.88
C THR A 206 2.63 -10.31 -14.41
N ALA A 207 1.48 -9.96 -13.82
CA ALA A 207 0.70 -8.79 -14.23
C ALA A 207 1.42 -7.48 -13.89
N GLY A 208 2.10 -7.40 -12.74
CA GLY A 208 2.87 -6.22 -12.34
C GLY A 208 4.06 -5.94 -13.27
N LEU A 209 4.80 -6.98 -13.65
CA LEU A 209 5.89 -6.87 -14.62
C LEU A 209 5.39 -6.52 -16.02
N ALA A 210 4.26 -7.12 -16.44
CA ALA A 210 3.62 -6.77 -17.71
C ALA A 210 3.23 -5.29 -17.77
N ARG A 211 2.59 -4.76 -16.71
CA ARG A 211 2.23 -3.34 -16.64
C ARG A 211 3.47 -2.43 -16.61
N LEU A 212 4.55 -2.83 -15.94
CA LEU A 212 5.81 -2.09 -15.94
C LEU A 212 6.38 -1.97 -17.37
N GLN A 213 6.45 -3.09 -18.09
CA GLN A 213 6.95 -3.10 -19.47
C GLN A 213 6.04 -2.34 -20.42
N GLU A 214 4.72 -2.50 -20.31
CA GLU A 214 3.74 -1.77 -21.11
C GLU A 214 3.86 -0.25 -20.91
N TYR A 215 3.87 0.22 -19.66
CA TYR A 215 3.90 1.65 -19.36
C TYR A 215 5.24 2.32 -19.73
N CYS A 216 6.35 1.61 -19.56
CA CYS A 216 7.67 2.15 -19.89
C CYS A 216 7.96 2.04 -21.39
N PHE A 217 7.79 0.86 -22.00
CA PHE A 217 8.26 0.58 -23.37
C PHE A 217 7.14 0.34 -24.38
N GLY A 218 5.95 -0.08 -23.95
CA GLY A 218 4.82 -0.32 -24.84
C GLY A 218 4.16 0.97 -25.33
N ASN A 219 3.71 1.81 -24.39
CA ASN A 219 3.03 3.08 -24.68
C ASN A 219 3.89 4.32 -24.41
N HIS A 220 5.12 4.16 -23.91
CA HIS A 220 6.04 5.25 -23.57
C HIS A 220 5.46 6.29 -22.58
N GLY A 221 4.44 5.93 -21.78
CA GLY A 221 3.75 6.85 -20.87
C GLY A 221 4.67 7.47 -19.81
N ILE A 222 5.78 6.81 -19.47
CA ILE A 222 6.82 7.38 -18.60
C ILE A 222 7.40 8.70 -19.14
N ALA A 223 7.47 8.89 -20.46
CA ALA A 223 8.06 10.09 -21.07
C ALA A 223 7.26 11.37 -20.81
N THR A 224 5.97 11.25 -20.50
CA THR A 224 5.04 12.36 -20.24
C THR A 224 4.41 12.31 -18.83
N TYR A 225 4.97 11.48 -17.95
CA TYR A 225 4.40 11.22 -16.63
C TYR A 225 4.18 12.48 -15.77
N LYS A 226 5.11 13.44 -15.78
CA LYS A 226 5.00 14.66 -14.96
C LYS A 226 3.82 15.52 -15.41
N GLU A 227 3.55 15.55 -16.70
CA GLU A 227 2.46 16.30 -17.31
C GLU A 227 1.11 15.65 -17.01
N THR A 228 1.02 14.32 -17.07
CA THR A 228 -0.25 13.59 -17.03
C THR A 228 -0.70 13.17 -15.63
N ARG A 229 0.22 12.98 -14.68
CA ARG A 229 -0.03 12.34 -13.36
C ARG A 229 -1.12 12.94 -12.47
N ASN A 230 -1.59 14.15 -12.78
CA ASN A 230 -2.66 14.80 -12.02
C ASN A 230 -4.07 14.53 -12.57
N ALA A 231 -4.21 13.80 -13.68
CA ALA A 231 -5.52 13.42 -14.21
C ALA A 231 -6.32 12.61 -13.18
N LEU A 232 -7.64 12.83 -13.17
CA LEU A 232 -8.53 12.22 -12.17
C LEU A 232 -8.93 10.78 -12.55
N ASP A 233 -9.11 10.51 -13.84
CA ASP A 233 -9.68 9.26 -14.34
C ASP A 233 -9.20 8.93 -15.76
N ASP A 234 -7.94 8.53 -15.85
CA ASP A 234 -7.33 8.00 -17.06
C ASP A 234 -6.29 6.93 -16.69
N TRP A 235 -6.32 5.78 -17.38
CA TRP A 235 -5.45 4.64 -17.09
C TRP A 235 -3.98 4.94 -17.38
N ASP A 236 -3.69 5.62 -18.48
CA ASP A 236 -2.32 5.88 -18.91
C ASP A 236 -1.76 7.22 -18.44
N SER A 237 -2.58 8.04 -17.80
CA SER A 237 -2.11 9.26 -17.12
C SER A 237 -1.05 9.03 -16.04
N SER A 238 -0.94 7.81 -15.52
CA SER A 238 0.08 7.43 -14.54
C SER A 238 0.40 5.93 -14.62
N SER A 239 1.47 5.51 -13.97
CA SER A 239 1.98 4.14 -14.06
C SER A 239 0.99 3.06 -13.59
N LYS A 240 0.12 3.39 -12.65
CA LYS A 240 -0.78 2.45 -11.95
C LYS A 240 -0.06 1.32 -11.21
N PHE A 241 1.24 1.46 -10.92
CA PHE A 241 2.03 0.40 -10.26
C PHE A 241 1.69 0.15 -8.79
N SER A 242 0.94 1.05 -8.15
CA SER A 242 0.74 1.06 -6.70
C SER A 242 0.18 -0.24 -6.11
N PRO A 243 -0.77 -0.98 -6.72
CA PRO A 243 -1.28 -2.22 -6.12
C PRO A 243 -0.20 -3.31 -6.04
N TRP A 244 0.59 -3.48 -7.11
CA TRP A 244 1.68 -4.46 -7.14
C TRP A 244 2.87 -4.05 -6.25
N LEU A 245 3.15 -2.75 -6.12
CA LEU A 245 4.15 -2.25 -5.17
C LEU A 245 3.69 -2.38 -3.71
N ALA A 246 2.38 -2.39 -3.44
CA ALA A 246 1.80 -2.45 -2.11
C ALA A 246 1.81 -3.87 -1.54
N ASN A 247 1.53 -4.92 -2.32
CA ASN A 247 1.70 -6.31 -1.87
C ASN A 247 3.05 -6.92 -2.27
N GLY A 248 3.90 -6.12 -2.91
CA GLY A 248 5.24 -6.48 -3.35
C GLY A 248 5.31 -7.54 -4.44
N SER A 249 4.24 -7.72 -5.20
CA SER A 249 4.27 -8.42 -6.50
C SER A 249 5.23 -7.72 -7.49
N LEU A 250 5.48 -6.42 -7.31
CA LEU A 250 6.48 -5.66 -8.05
C LEU A 250 7.49 -5.03 -7.08
N SER A 251 8.79 -5.20 -7.34
CA SER A 251 9.85 -4.54 -6.55
C SER A 251 9.98 -3.07 -6.92
N ALA A 252 10.19 -2.22 -5.91
CA ALA A 252 10.55 -0.83 -6.14
C ALA A 252 11.90 -0.69 -6.86
N ARG A 253 12.87 -1.58 -6.58
CA ARG A 253 14.18 -1.56 -7.24
C ARG A 253 14.06 -1.98 -8.71
N GLU A 254 13.19 -2.94 -9.02
CA GLU A 254 12.91 -3.34 -10.42
C GLU A 254 12.33 -2.16 -11.21
N VAL A 255 11.41 -1.38 -10.61
CA VAL A 255 10.90 -0.17 -11.24
C VAL A 255 12.02 0.85 -11.45
N ALA A 256 12.85 1.12 -10.43
CA ALA A 256 13.95 2.07 -10.53
C ALA A 256 14.95 1.70 -11.64
N ALA A 257 15.37 0.44 -11.70
CA ALA A 257 16.25 -0.06 -12.75
C ALA A 257 15.61 0.01 -14.14
N THR A 258 14.32 -0.28 -14.24
CA THR A 258 13.58 -0.17 -15.52
C THR A 258 13.48 1.28 -16.00
N ILE A 259 13.31 2.25 -15.09
CA ILE A 259 13.39 3.68 -15.42
C ILE A 259 14.76 4.01 -16.02
N GLU A 260 15.84 3.53 -15.41
CA GLU A 260 17.18 3.76 -15.94
C GLU A 260 17.43 3.08 -17.30
N ASP A 261 16.93 1.85 -17.48
CA ASP A 261 16.99 1.16 -18.76
C ASP A 261 16.26 1.94 -19.85
N TYR A 262 15.09 2.49 -19.53
CA TYR A 262 14.35 3.37 -20.42
C TYR A 262 15.12 4.65 -20.75
N GLU A 263 15.70 5.31 -19.74
CA GLU A 263 16.51 6.52 -19.93
C GLU A 263 17.75 6.28 -20.80
N ARG A 264 18.36 5.08 -20.71
CA ARG A 264 19.49 4.66 -21.55
C ARG A 264 19.09 4.41 -23.01
N GLN A 265 17.92 3.82 -23.23
CA GLN A 265 17.48 3.37 -24.55
C GLN A 265 16.66 4.41 -25.33
N HIS A 266 15.97 5.31 -24.63
CA HIS A 266 15.00 6.22 -25.23
C HIS A 266 15.26 7.69 -24.86
N THR A 267 14.71 8.15 -23.73
CA THR A 267 14.79 9.55 -23.33
C THR A 267 14.93 9.69 -21.83
N ARG A 268 15.74 10.66 -21.42
CA ARG A 268 15.89 11.10 -20.03
C ARG A 268 15.38 12.53 -19.93
N ASN A 269 14.31 12.73 -19.17
CA ASN A 269 13.69 14.03 -19.01
C ASN A 269 13.12 14.22 -17.59
N ASP A 270 12.41 15.33 -17.39
CA ASP A 270 11.75 15.62 -16.12
C ASP A 270 10.74 14.55 -15.70
N SER A 271 10.07 13.90 -16.66
CA SER A 271 9.02 12.91 -16.43
C SER A 271 9.56 11.55 -16.01
N THR A 272 10.65 11.07 -16.64
CA THR A 272 11.34 9.85 -16.19
C THR A 272 11.89 10.02 -14.76
N TYR A 273 12.48 11.19 -14.47
CA TYR A 273 12.89 11.54 -13.11
C TYR A 273 11.69 11.62 -12.15
N TRP A 274 10.56 12.19 -12.57
CA TRP A 274 9.40 12.38 -11.69
C TRP A 274 8.79 11.06 -11.23
N LEU A 275 8.86 10.00 -12.05
CA LEU A 275 8.39 8.68 -11.61
C LEU A 275 9.27 8.13 -10.48
N TRP A 276 10.59 8.25 -10.60
CA TRP A 276 11.52 7.89 -9.53
C TRP A 276 11.36 8.78 -8.28
N PHE A 277 11.12 10.08 -8.45
CA PHE A 277 10.80 11.01 -7.36
C PHE A 277 9.59 10.57 -6.54
N GLU A 278 8.56 10.01 -7.17
CA GLU A 278 7.37 9.50 -6.49
C GLU A 278 7.63 8.15 -5.80
N LEU A 279 8.54 7.31 -6.33
CA LEU A 279 9.05 6.15 -5.57
C LEU A 279 9.81 6.59 -4.31
N LEU A 280 10.54 7.70 -4.34
CA LEU A 280 11.16 8.24 -3.13
C LEU A 280 10.16 8.69 -2.08
N TRP A 281 8.94 9.11 -2.46
CA TRP A 281 7.89 9.40 -1.47
C TRP A 281 7.44 8.13 -0.75
N ARG A 282 7.26 7.03 -1.49
CA ARG A 282 7.00 5.70 -0.90
C ARG A 282 8.14 5.28 0.03
N GLU A 283 9.38 5.46 -0.42
CA GLU A 283 10.58 5.17 0.35
C GLU A 283 10.63 5.98 1.65
N TYR A 284 10.39 7.29 1.56
CA TYR A 284 10.36 8.17 2.71
C TYR A 284 9.33 7.71 3.74
N PHE A 285 8.10 7.41 3.31
CA PHE A 285 7.06 6.98 4.23
C PHE A 285 7.34 5.61 4.86
N TYR A 286 7.96 4.68 4.13
CA TYR A 286 8.40 3.40 4.69
C TYR A 286 9.35 3.59 5.89
N TRP A 287 10.41 4.37 5.73
CA TRP A 287 11.35 4.67 6.83
C TRP A 287 10.73 5.55 7.91
N TYR A 288 9.83 6.45 7.53
CA TYR A 288 9.09 7.30 8.46
C TYR A 288 8.21 6.47 9.40
N ALA A 289 7.52 5.45 8.87
CA ALA A 289 6.74 4.51 9.67
C ALA A 289 7.63 3.74 10.66
N LEU A 290 8.78 3.23 10.22
CA LEU A 290 9.75 2.57 11.11
C LEU A 290 10.26 3.51 12.22
N LYS A 291 10.61 4.76 11.88
CA LYS A 291 11.08 5.75 12.86
C LYS A 291 10.03 6.13 13.89
N HIS A 292 8.79 6.35 13.46
CA HIS A 292 7.76 6.92 14.31
C HIS A 292 6.88 5.88 15.00
N GLY A 293 6.86 4.64 14.49
CA GLY A 293 6.11 3.53 15.06
C GLY A 293 4.66 3.90 15.33
N SER A 294 4.17 3.58 16.54
CA SER A 294 2.77 3.81 16.91
C SER A 294 2.32 5.27 16.87
N ARG A 295 3.25 6.25 16.85
CA ARG A 295 2.91 7.67 16.67
C ARG A 295 2.35 7.97 15.28
N LEU A 296 2.57 7.10 14.30
CA LEU A 296 1.97 7.21 12.97
C LEU A 296 0.43 7.06 12.99
N PHE A 297 -0.14 6.47 14.04
CA PHE A 297 -1.58 6.18 14.12
C PHE A 297 -2.31 7.03 15.18
N ARG A 298 -1.58 7.89 15.90
CA ARG A 298 -2.16 8.75 16.95
C ARG A 298 -2.87 9.94 16.33
N ARG A 299 -3.98 10.36 16.95
CA ARG A 299 -4.79 11.51 16.53
C ARG A 299 -3.93 12.76 16.28
N ASP A 300 -3.05 13.07 17.22
CA ASP A 300 -2.21 14.28 17.20
C ASP A 300 -0.95 14.12 16.33
N GLY A 301 -0.82 12.97 15.65
CA GLY A 301 0.28 12.61 14.75
C GLY A 301 1.67 12.60 15.38
N VAL A 302 2.69 12.59 14.53
CA VAL A 302 4.08 12.62 15.02
C VAL A 302 4.48 13.99 15.60
N GLN A 303 3.82 15.06 15.15
CA GLN A 303 4.07 16.43 15.62
C GLN A 303 3.39 16.73 16.97
N ARG A 304 2.53 15.84 17.47
CA ARG A 304 1.74 16.03 18.71
C ARG A 304 0.94 17.34 18.69
N LYS A 305 0.45 17.72 17.51
CA LYS A 305 -0.39 18.91 17.35
C LYS A 305 -1.83 18.54 17.67
N HIS A 306 -2.37 19.17 18.72
CA HIS A 306 -3.77 18.98 19.08
C HIS A 306 -4.67 19.66 18.06
N ARG A 307 -5.55 18.89 17.41
CA ARG A 307 -6.66 19.43 16.61
C ARG A 307 -7.97 19.09 17.31
N GLN A 308 -8.85 20.08 17.39
CA GLN A 308 -10.23 19.84 17.79
C GLN A 308 -10.96 19.16 16.63
N VAL A 309 -10.92 17.84 16.63
CA VAL A 309 -11.64 16.99 15.68
C VAL A 309 -12.54 16.06 16.46
N THR A 310 -13.72 15.78 15.93
CA THR A 310 -14.67 14.85 16.52
C THR A 310 -15.21 13.90 15.47
N PHE A 311 -15.99 12.91 15.90
CA PHE A 311 -16.64 11.97 15.01
C PHE A 311 -18.12 12.34 14.83
N TYR A 312 -18.49 12.73 13.62
CA TYR A 312 -19.89 12.91 13.21
C TYR A 312 -20.28 11.80 12.23
N GLY A 313 -21.01 10.80 12.70
CA GLY A 313 -21.35 9.60 11.92
C GLY A 313 -22.08 9.90 10.61
N HIS A 314 -22.97 10.90 10.59
CA HIS A 314 -23.68 11.29 9.37
C HIS A 314 -22.74 11.91 8.31
N ARG A 315 -21.82 12.80 8.69
CA ARG A 315 -20.81 13.38 7.77
C ARG A 315 -19.85 12.32 7.26
N PHE A 316 -19.40 11.43 8.14
CA PHE A 316 -18.53 10.32 7.78
C PHE A 316 -19.20 9.41 6.73
N LYS A 317 -20.43 8.97 7.01
CA LYS A 317 -21.21 8.14 6.11
C LYS A 317 -21.44 8.83 4.76
N ALA A 318 -21.84 10.10 4.77
CA ALA A 318 -22.04 10.89 3.55
C ALA A 318 -20.76 10.97 2.71
N TRP A 319 -19.60 11.17 3.33
CA TRP A 319 -18.32 11.16 2.62
C TRP A 319 -17.98 9.78 2.06
N CYS A 320 -18.13 8.72 2.84
CA CYS A 320 -17.89 7.34 2.37
C CYS A 320 -18.78 6.99 1.17
N GLU A 321 -20.04 7.40 1.20
CA GLU A 321 -21.07 7.13 0.18
C GLU A 321 -21.08 8.14 -0.98
N GLY A 322 -20.22 9.16 -0.96
CA GLY A 322 -20.17 10.18 -2.01
C GLY A 322 -21.47 10.99 -2.09
N ASN A 323 -22.04 11.32 -0.94
CA ASN A 323 -23.30 12.07 -0.78
C ASN A 323 -23.11 13.38 0.00
N THR A 324 -21.99 14.07 -0.22
CA THR A 324 -21.71 15.39 0.36
C THR A 324 -22.21 16.51 -0.56
N GLN A 325 -22.10 17.76 -0.12
CA GLN A 325 -22.34 18.93 -0.97
C GLN A 325 -21.23 19.20 -2.01
N TYR A 326 -20.17 18.40 -2.06
CA TYR A 326 -18.99 18.63 -2.89
C TYR A 326 -18.90 17.62 -4.05
N PRO A 327 -19.29 17.99 -5.29
CA PRO A 327 -19.44 17.01 -6.37
C PRO A 327 -18.15 16.28 -6.77
N ILE A 328 -17.00 16.99 -6.82
CA ILE A 328 -15.71 16.37 -7.15
C ILE A 328 -15.25 15.35 -6.09
N VAL A 329 -15.60 15.60 -4.82
CA VAL A 329 -15.32 14.68 -3.72
C VAL A 329 -16.21 13.46 -3.85
N ASN A 330 -17.50 13.65 -4.08
CA ASN A 330 -18.45 12.57 -4.26
C ASN A 330 -18.05 11.64 -5.43
N ALA A 331 -17.71 12.21 -6.58
CA ALA A 331 -17.25 11.48 -7.75
C ALA A 331 -16.01 10.62 -7.43
N ALA A 332 -15.03 11.19 -6.75
CA ALA A 332 -13.86 10.44 -6.30
C ALA A 332 -14.22 9.33 -5.31
N MET A 333 -15.10 9.57 -4.35
CA MET A 333 -15.51 8.57 -3.37
C MET A 333 -16.30 7.42 -4.02
N ASN A 334 -17.12 7.73 -5.04
CA ASN A 334 -17.83 6.74 -5.84
C ASN A 334 -16.83 5.89 -6.66
N GLN A 335 -15.86 6.52 -7.34
CA GLN A 335 -14.77 5.82 -8.01
C GLN A 335 -14.01 4.88 -7.04
N LEU A 336 -13.69 5.34 -5.83
CA LEU A 336 -13.03 4.48 -4.85
C LEU A 336 -13.89 3.26 -4.45
N ARG A 337 -15.17 3.45 -4.16
CA ARG A 337 -16.07 2.34 -3.77
C ARG A 337 -16.26 1.32 -4.88
N GLU A 338 -16.43 1.79 -6.11
CA GLU A 338 -16.73 0.92 -7.25
C GLU A 338 -15.49 0.16 -7.74
N THR A 339 -14.29 0.69 -7.51
CA THR A 339 -13.10 0.24 -8.23
C THR A 339 -11.92 -0.13 -7.34
N GLY A 340 -11.95 0.31 -6.08
CA GLY A 340 -10.85 0.19 -5.14
C GLY A 340 -9.64 1.08 -5.47
N TYR A 341 -9.73 1.94 -6.48
CA TYR A 341 -8.65 2.83 -6.88
C TYR A 341 -9.12 4.28 -6.91
N MET A 342 -8.18 5.19 -6.63
CA MET A 342 -8.39 6.62 -6.72
C MET A 342 -7.08 7.28 -7.15
N SER A 343 -7.15 8.24 -8.08
CA SER A 343 -5.96 9.02 -8.51
C SER A 343 -5.34 9.79 -7.34
N ASN A 344 -4.03 10.04 -7.39
CA ASN A 344 -3.35 10.79 -6.32
C ASN A 344 -3.97 12.19 -6.11
N ARG A 345 -4.34 12.88 -7.19
CA ARG A 345 -5.04 14.18 -7.10
C ARG A 345 -6.34 14.03 -6.34
N ALA A 346 -7.20 13.08 -6.72
CA ALA A 346 -8.46 12.84 -6.03
C ALA A 346 -8.25 12.47 -4.54
N ARG A 347 -7.26 11.64 -4.20
CA ARG A 347 -6.94 11.30 -2.79
C ARG A 347 -6.66 12.54 -1.94
N GLN A 348 -5.90 13.50 -2.48
CA GLN A 348 -5.62 14.76 -1.80
C GLN A 348 -6.88 15.60 -1.58
N LEU A 349 -7.76 15.67 -2.59
CA LEU A 349 -9.02 16.42 -2.50
C LEU A 349 -9.96 15.85 -1.45
N VAL A 350 -10.20 14.53 -1.49
CA VAL A 350 -11.16 13.91 -0.57
C VAL A 350 -10.65 13.91 0.87
N ALA A 351 -9.33 13.76 1.09
CA ALA A 351 -8.73 13.84 2.41
C ALA A 351 -8.70 15.28 2.94
N SER A 352 -8.47 16.28 2.08
CA SER A 352 -8.64 17.69 2.46
C SER A 352 -10.08 17.96 2.89
N CYS A 353 -11.06 17.59 2.04
CA CYS A 353 -12.48 17.69 2.32
C CYS A 353 -12.84 17.09 3.68
N PHE A 354 -12.35 15.87 3.93
CA PHE A 354 -12.64 15.15 5.16
C PHE A 354 -12.16 15.89 6.41
N VAL A 355 -10.97 16.48 6.32
CA VAL A 355 -10.29 17.09 7.46
C VAL A 355 -10.73 18.53 7.71
N HIS A 356 -10.99 19.31 6.66
CA HIS A 356 -11.17 20.77 6.76
C HIS A 356 -12.61 21.20 6.55
N GLU A 357 -13.32 20.59 5.61
CA GLU A 357 -14.71 20.92 5.30
C GLU A 357 -15.67 20.12 6.20
N LEU A 358 -15.37 18.85 6.48
CA LEU A 358 -16.20 18.00 7.33
C LEU A 358 -15.76 17.97 8.80
N GLU A 359 -14.55 18.47 9.09
CA GLU A 359 -13.93 18.57 10.42
C GLU A 359 -13.86 17.24 11.19
N LEU A 360 -13.68 16.14 10.46
CA LEU A 360 -13.65 14.80 11.02
C LEU A 360 -12.24 14.40 11.47
N ASP A 361 -12.19 13.49 12.44
CA ASP A 361 -10.94 12.83 12.84
C ASP A 361 -10.36 12.01 11.68
N TRP A 362 -9.25 12.48 11.12
CA TRP A 362 -8.59 11.95 9.93
C TRP A 362 -8.34 10.43 9.95
N ARG A 363 -8.26 9.82 11.15
CA ARG A 363 -8.04 8.38 11.30
C ARG A 363 -9.19 7.54 10.74
N TYR A 364 -10.42 8.06 10.76
CA TYR A 364 -11.58 7.42 10.14
C TYR A 364 -11.46 7.42 8.60
N GLY A 365 -11.04 8.53 8.01
CA GLY A 365 -10.76 8.60 6.57
C GLY A 365 -9.61 7.68 6.16
N ALA A 366 -8.54 7.63 6.96
CA ALA A 366 -7.42 6.72 6.75
C ALA A 366 -7.83 5.24 6.84
N ALA A 367 -8.70 4.88 7.78
CA ALA A 367 -9.23 3.52 7.93
C ALA A 367 -10.21 3.15 6.79
N TRP A 368 -10.99 4.11 6.29
CA TRP A 368 -11.81 3.89 5.10
C TRP A 368 -10.96 3.62 3.86
N PHE A 369 -9.87 4.38 3.71
CA PHE A 369 -8.88 4.14 2.66
C PHE A 369 -8.20 2.78 2.83
N GLU A 370 -7.84 2.40 4.06
CA GLU A 370 -7.35 1.06 4.37
C GLU A 370 -8.37 0.00 3.97
N GLN A 371 -9.68 0.19 4.15
CA GLN A 371 -10.66 -0.79 3.68
C GLN A 371 -10.75 -0.84 2.15
N GLN A 372 -10.89 0.30 1.49
CA GLN A 372 -11.30 0.36 0.08
C GLN A 372 -10.13 0.22 -0.91
N LEU A 373 -8.95 0.73 -0.58
CA LEU A 373 -7.86 0.80 -1.55
C LEU A 373 -7.30 -0.58 -1.91
N VAL A 374 -7.31 -0.92 -3.19
CA VAL A 374 -6.60 -2.08 -3.74
C VAL A 374 -5.09 -1.96 -3.52
N ASP A 375 -4.57 -0.73 -3.44
CA ASP A 375 -3.15 -0.41 -3.26
C ASP A 375 -2.79 0.10 -1.87
N TYR A 376 -3.57 -0.27 -0.85
CA TYR A 376 -3.26 0.09 0.52
C TYR A 376 -1.84 -0.33 0.93
N ASP A 377 -1.04 0.66 1.33
CA ASP A 377 0.24 0.52 2.01
C ASP A 377 0.17 1.31 3.31
N VAL A 378 0.40 0.63 4.45
CA VAL A 378 0.26 1.24 5.79
C VAL A 378 1.07 2.52 5.94
N ALA A 379 2.31 2.55 5.44
CA ALA A 379 3.22 3.66 5.60
C ALA A 379 2.78 4.87 4.75
N SER A 380 2.50 4.63 3.47
CA SER A 380 2.08 5.65 2.51
C SER A 380 0.70 6.19 2.82
N ASN A 381 -0.26 5.32 3.19
CA ASN A 381 -1.62 5.74 3.54
C ASN A 381 -1.61 6.65 4.77
N TYR A 382 -1.16 6.14 5.92
CA TYR A 382 -1.19 6.92 7.15
C TYR A 382 -0.20 8.10 7.14
N GLY A 383 0.92 7.97 6.44
CA GLY A 383 1.87 9.07 6.23
C GLY A 383 1.25 10.24 5.45
N ASN A 384 0.58 9.97 4.33
CA ASN A 384 -0.11 11.00 3.55
C ASN A 384 -1.32 11.58 4.29
N TRP A 385 -2.10 10.75 5.00
CA TRP A 385 -3.21 11.24 5.81
C TRP A 385 -2.74 12.16 6.94
N GLN A 386 -1.66 11.83 7.66
CA GLN A 386 -1.09 12.75 8.64
C GLN A 386 -0.56 14.04 8.01
N TYR A 387 0.04 13.93 6.82
CA TYR A 387 0.55 15.08 6.07
C TYR A 387 -0.57 16.06 5.72
N LEU A 388 -1.70 15.58 5.21
CA LEU A 388 -2.88 16.38 4.88
C LEU A 388 -3.61 16.88 6.14
N ALA A 389 -3.64 16.07 7.20
CA ALA A 389 -4.17 16.47 8.50
C ALA A 389 -3.31 17.51 9.23
N GLY A 390 -2.13 17.87 8.71
CA GLY A 390 -1.24 18.87 9.30
C GLY A 390 -0.56 18.42 10.61
N VAL A 391 -0.53 17.10 10.86
CA VAL A 391 0.07 16.49 12.07
C VAL A 391 1.30 15.60 11.76
N GLY A 392 1.68 15.51 10.48
CA GLY A 392 2.71 14.61 9.94
C GLY A 392 4.00 15.27 9.46
N ALA A 393 4.51 14.83 8.30
CA ALA A 393 5.83 15.18 7.75
C ALA A 393 5.88 16.54 7.01
N ASP A 394 5.39 17.61 7.64
CA ASP A 394 5.58 19.01 7.19
C ASP A 394 5.28 20.00 8.31
N PRO A 395 6.22 20.90 8.69
CA PRO A 395 5.94 21.92 9.71
C PRO A 395 5.00 23.05 9.23
N ARG A 396 4.78 23.20 7.91
CA ARG A 396 4.12 24.38 7.29
C ARG A 396 2.61 24.54 7.57
N GLY A 397 1.97 23.64 8.32
CA GLY A 397 0.60 23.83 8.80
C GLY A 397 -0.50 23.31 7.87
N LEU A 398 -1.71 23.91 7.94
CA LEU A 398 -2.93 23.46 7.25
C LEU A 398 -2.74 23.39 5.72
N ARG A 399 -3.05 22.24 5.13
CA ARG A 399 -3.04 22.00 3.68
C ARG A 399 -4.46 21.83 3.15
N GLN A 400 -5.26 22.88 3.31
CA GLN A 400 -6.62 22.91 2.76
C GLN A 400 -6.57 23.22 1.26
N PHE A 401 -7.24 22.39 0.46
CA PHE A 401 -7.44 22.61 -0.96
C PHE A 401 -8.75 23.36 -1.20
N ASN A 402 -8.71 24.40 -2.03
CA ASN A 402 -9.94 25.02 -2.54
C ASN A 402 -10.57 24.10 -3.60
N LEU A 403 -11.65 23.42 -3.23
CA LEU A 403 -12.28 22.38 -4.07
C LEU A 403 -12.79 22.92 -5.40
N ASP A 404 -13.38 24.12 -5.44
CA ASP A 404 -13.88 24.73 -6.68
C ASP A 404 -12.76 25.02 -7.67
N LYS A 405 -11.64 25.57 -7.18
CA LYS A 405 -10.44 25.80 -7.99
C LYS A 405 -9.86 24.49 -8.51
N GLN A 406 -9.89 23.43 -7.71
CA GLN A 406 -9.40 22.12 -8.12
C GLN A 406 -10.32 21.48 -9.18
N ALA A 407 -11.64 21.64 -9.05
CA ALA A 407 -12.60 21.20 -10.06
C ALA A 407 -12.39 21.94 -11.39
N GLN A 408 -12.31 23.28 -11.36
CA GLN A 408 -12.03 24.09 -12.56
C GLN A 408 -10.71 23.70 -13.25
N GLN A 409 -9.70 23.30 -12.48
CA GLN A 409 -8.38 22.97 -13.02
C GLN A 409 -8.30 21.53 -13.57
N TYR A 410 -8.88 20.56 -12.88
CA TYR A 410 -8.67 19.13 -13.16
C TYR A 410 -9.89 18.41 -13.72
N ASP A 411 -11.07 19.04 -13.68
CA ASP A 411 -12.32 18.59 -14.30
C ASP A 411 -13.09 19.78 -14.89
N PRO A 412 -12.49 20.56 -15.82
CA PRO A 412 -13.08 21.82 -16.31
C PRO A 412 -14.46 21.63 -16.96
N ASP A 413 -14.67 20.49 -17.61
CA ASP A 413 -15.92 20.15 -18.30
C ASP A 413 -16.91 19.37 -17.42
N GLY A 414 -16.52 19.02 -16.17
CA GLY A 414 -17.35 18.24 -15.26
C GLY A 414 -17.50 16.76 -15.65
N ALA A 415 -16.70 16.26 -16.60
CA ALA A 415 -16.80 14.92 -17.14
C ALA A 415 -16.49 13.83 -16.10
N PHE A 416 -15.51 14.07 -15.22
CA PHE A 416 -15.22 13.17 -14.11
C PHE A 416 -16.38 13.14 -13.11
N VAL A 417 -16.91 14.31 -12.75
CA VAL A 417 -18.06 14.40 -11.85
C VAL A 417 -19.30 13.71 -12.43
N GLU A 418 -19.57 13.87 -13.72
CA GLU A 418 -20.70 13.24 -14.38
C GLU A 418 -20.55 11.72 -14.44
N ARG A 419 -19.39 11.23 -14.91
CA ARG A 419 -19.09 9.81 -15.05
C ARG A 419 -19.28 9.03 -13.76
N TRP A 420 -18.82 9.59 -12.65
CA TRP A 420 -18.89 8.95 -11.34
C TRP A 420 -20.05 9.46 -10.47
N GLN A 421 -21.06 10.09 -11.08
CA GLN A 421 -22.31 10.48 -10.42
C GLN A 421 -22.09 11.33 -9.15
N GLY A 422 -21.18 12.30 -9.21
CA GLY A 422 -20.81 13.11 -8.05
C GLY A 422 -21.89 14.11 -7.59
N ARG A 423 -22.89 14.40 -8.43
CA ARG A 423 -23.98 15.32 -8.09
C ARG A 423 -25.06 14.58 -7.30
N SER A 424 -25.16 14.88 -6.01
CA SER A 424 -26.26 14.38 -5.18
C SER A 424 -27.53 15.22 -5.37
N SER A 425 -28.68 14.56 -5.46
CA SER A 425 -30.00 15.21 -5.50
C SER A 425 -30.43 15.77 -4.14
N GLN A 426 -29.96 15.16 -3.04
CA GLN A 426 -30.19 15.57 -1.66
C GLN A 426 -28.89 15.41 -0.86
N PRO A 427 -27.92 16.33 -1.04
CA PRO A 427 -26.64 16.23 -0.36
C PRO A 427 -26.83 16.33 1.16
N VAL A 428 -26.08 15.53 1.90
CA VAL A 428 -26.04 15.67 3.36
C VAL A 428 -25.32 16.97 3.69
N GLY A 429 -26.06 17.90 4.29
CA GLY A 429 -25.52 19.16 4.81
C GLY A 429 -24.55 18.93 5.97
N LEU A 430 -23.75 19.95 6.28
CA LEU A 430 -22.82 19.89 7.41
C LEU A 430 -23.52 19.73 8.76
N HIS A 431 -24.75 20.22 8.88
CA HIS A 431 -25.52 20.16 10.11
C HIS A 431 -26.77 19.31 9.89
N THR A 432 -27.07 18.43 10.85
CA THR A 432 -28.38 17.78 10.91
C THR A 432 -29.38 18.85 11.29
N VAL A 433 -30.32 19.15 10.39
CA VAL A 433 -31.36 20.16 10.60
C VAL A 433 -32.74 19.52 10.51
N ASP A 434 -33.72 20.11 11.18
CA ASP A 434 -35.11 19.70 11.07
C ASP A 434 -35.74 20.22 9.76
N ALA A 435 -37.04 19.98 9.59
CA ALA A 435 -37.78 20.41 8.39
C ALA A 435 -37.87 21.95 8.24
N ALA A 436 -37.47 22.72 9.24
CA ALA A 436 -37.41 24.18 9.23
C ALA A 436 -35.97 24.71 9.16
N ASP A 437 -35.00 23.86 8.78
CA ASP A 437 -33.56 24.16 8.74
C ASP A 437 -32.97 24.51 10.12
N TRP A 438 -33.62 24.15 11.22
CA TRP A 438 -33.10 24.37 12.57
C TRP A 438 -32.15 23.24 12.98
N PRO A 439 -30.95 23.53 13.54
CA PRO A 439 -30.05 22.49 14.00
C PRO A 439 -30.71 21.55 15.02
N ILE A 440 -30.69 20.25 14.73
CA ILE A 440 -31.15 19.21 15.65
C ILE A 440 -30.02 18.97 16.66
N LEU A 441 -30.33 19.19 17.94
CA LEU A 441 -29.43 18.97 19.08
C LEU A 441 -29.23 17.48 19.38
#